data_AF-A0A940SUP6-F1
#
_entry.id   AF-A0A940SUP6-F1
#
_cell.length_a   1.000
_cell.length_b   1.000
_cell.length_c   1.000
_cell.angle_alpha   90.00
_cell.angle_beta   90.00
_cell.angle_gamma   90.00
#
_symmetry.space_group_name_H-M   'P 1'
#
loop_
_entity.id
_entity.type
_entity.pdbx_description
1 polymer ?
#
loop_
_entity_poly.entity_id
_entity_poly.type
_entity_poly.pdbx_seq_one_letter_code
_entity_poly.pdbx_strand_id
1 'polypeptide(L)' 'VSSLMTTSLKTLKKHLPRIENTFKYSFSNGPLEGTINKIKVIKRVAYGYRSFWNFKHRILVSFNLTQKSTPAIADRAA' A
#
# COMPACT_ATOMS: atom_id res chain seq x y z
N VAL A 1 -1.96 10.76 -36.43
CA VAL A 1 -1.92 10.39 -35.00
C VAL A 1 -2.39 8.95 -34.87
N SER A 2 -1.63 8.06 -34.21
CA SER A 2 -2.04 6.65 -34.08
C SER A 2 -3.27 6.50 -33.18
N SER A 3 -3.99 5.40 -33.32
CA SER A 3 -5.14 5.08 -32.45
C SER A 3 -4.75 5.04 -30.97
N LEU A 4 -3.61 4.42 -30.66
CA LEU A 4 -3.02 4.39 -29.31
C LEU A 4 -2.74 5.79 -28.76
N MET A 5 -2.13 6.66 -29.58
CA MET A 5 -1.81 8.03 -29.19
C MET A 5 -3.08 8.85 -28.94
N THR A 6 -4.15 8.60 -29.70
CA THR A 6 -5.46 9.22 -29.46
C THR A 6 -6.06 8.79 -28.12
N THR A 7 -5.92 7.50 -27.76
CA THR A 7 -6.36 6.99 -26.45
C THR A 7 -5.56 7.62 -25.32
N SER A 8 -4.24 7.72 -25.45
CA SER A 8 -3.38 8.38 -24.45
C SER A 8 -3.74 9.86 -24.25
N LEU A 9 -4.06 10.57 -25.33
CA LEU A 9 -4.51 11.97 -25.23
C LEU A 9 -5.86 12.09 -24.54
N LYS A 10 -6.79 11.15 -24.80
CA LYS A 10 -8.10 11.12 -24.12
C LYS A 10 -7.96 10.82 -22.62
N THR A 11 -7.11 9.87 -22.23
CA THR A 11 -6.86 9.58 -20.81
C THR A 11 -6.17 10.74 -20.11
N LEU A 12 -5.19 11.39 -20.75
CA LEU A 12 -4.53 12.58 -20.20
C LEU A 12 -5.55 13.70 -19.94
N LYS A 13 -6.39 14.03 -20.92
CA LYS A 13 -7.47 15.03 -20.77
C LYS A 13 -8.45 14.65 -19.65
N LYS A 14 -8.82 13.37 -19.53
CA LYS A 14 -9.72 12.87 -18.48
C LYS A 14 -9.15 13.07 -17.08
N HIS A 15 -7.83 12.92 -16.91
CA HIS A 15 -7.16 12.97 -15.60
C HIS A 15 -6.48 14.30 -15.30
N LEU A 16 -6.57 15.29 -16.18
CA LEU A 16 -5.96 16.62 -16.05
C LEU A 16 -6.23 17.29 -14.69
N PRO A 17 -7.46 17.32 -14.15
CA PRO A 17 -7.72 17.92 -12.84
C PRO A 17 -6.95 17.25 -11.69
N ARG A 18 -6.74 15.93 -11.77
CA ARG A 18 -5.95 15.18 -10.79
C ARG A 18 -4.46 15.50 -10.93
N ILE A 19 -3.98 15.63 -12.16
CA ILE A 19 -2.59 16.01 -12.44
C ILE A 19 -2.33 17.42 -11.89
N GLU A 20 -3.23 18.38 -12.11
CA GLU A 20 -3.11 19.72 -11.51
C GLU A 20 -3.05 19.69 -9.99
N ASN A 21 -3.86 18.84 -9.35
CA ASN A 21 -3.84 18.69 -7.89
C ASN A 21 -2.49 18.16 -7.37
N THR A 22 -1.76 17.36 -8.15
CA THR A 22 -0.42 16.89 -7.75
C THR A 22 0.62 18.01 -7.64
N PHE A 23 0.43 19.12 -8.38
CA PHE A 23 1.29 20.30 -8.27
C PHE A 23 0.84 21.25 -7.16
N LYS A 24 -0.44 21.23 -6.79
CA LYS A 24 -1.01 22.10 -5.75
C LYS A 24 -0.75 21.58 -4.33
N TYR A 25 -0.78 20.25 -4.15
CA TYR A 25 -0.65 19.62 -2.83
C TYR A 25 0.63 18.79 -2.74
N SER A 26 1.23 18.72 -1.55
CA SER A 26 2.42 17.90 -1.28
C SER A 26 2.13 16.41 -1.09
N PHE A 27 0.89 15.97 -1.33
CA PHE A 27 0.51 14.56 -1.21
C PHE A 27 1.09 13.76 -2.38
N SER A 28 1.90 12.75 -2.07
CA SER A 28 2.41 11.81 -3.06
C SER A 28 1.86 10.41 -2.79
N ASN A 29 1.60 9.65 -3.86
CA ASN A 29 1.30 8.23 -3.76
C ASN A 29 2.55 7.38 -3.48
N GLY A 30 3.74 7.99 -3.44
CA GLY A 30 5.03 7.29 -3.28
C GLY A 30 5.09 6.36 -2.06
N PRO A 31 4.72 6.81 -0.85
CA PRO A 31 4.68 5.95 0.33
C PRO A 31 3.72 4.75 0.18
N LEU A 32 2.57 4.96 -0.47
CA LEU A 32 1.57 3.92 -0.72
C LEU A 32 2.10 2.90 -1.74
N GLU A 33 2.69 3.38 -2.84
CA GLU A 33 3.32 2.55 -3.87
C GLU A 33 4.49 1.74 -3.30
N GLY A 34 5.33 2.36 -2.46
CA GLY A 34 6.42 1.69 -1.74
C GLY A 34 5.91 0.57 -0.83
N THR A 35 4.82 0.83 -0.10
CA THR A 35 4.14 -0.17 0.75
C THR A 35 3.61 -1.34 -0.09
N ILE A 36 2.91 -1.06 -1.19
CA ILE A 36 2.39 -2.09 -2.11
C ILE A 36 3.54 -2.92 -2.70
N ASN A 37 4.64 -2.28 -3.10
CA ASN A 37 5.78 -2.99 -3.66
C ASN A 37 6.43 -3.92 -2.61
N LYS A 38 6.61 -3.44 -1.37
CA LYS A 38 7.14 -4.27 -0.28
C LYS A 38 6.23 -5.47 0.01
N ILE A 39 4.91 -5.29 0.01
CA ILE A 39 3.95 -6.41 0.15
C ILE A 39 4.07 -7.40 -1.03
N LYS A 40 4.21 -6.92 -2.26
CA LYS A 40 4.41 -7.78 -3.45
C LYS A 40 5.71 -8.58 -3.36
N VAL A 41 6.80 -7.98 -2.85
CA VAL A 41 8.06 -8.68 -2.60
C VAL A 41 7.89 -9.75 -1.52
N ILE A 42 7.25 -9.42 -0.39
CA ILE A 42 6.96 -10.40 0.67
C ILE A 42 6.14 -11.56 0.09
N LYS A 43 5.12 -11.28 -0.72
CA LYS A 43 4.30 -12.31 -1.40
C LYS A 43 5.15 -13.23 -2.29
N ARG A 44 6.13 -12.68 -3.03
CA ARG A 44 7.03 -13.46 -3.89
C ARG A 44 8.04 -14.28 -3.10
N VAL A 45 8.43 -13.87 -1.90
CA VAL A 45 9.31 -14.71 -1.03
C VAL A 45 8.47 -15.73 -0.24
N ALA A 46 7.18 -15.47 -0.10
CA ALA A 46 6.22 -16.22 0.71
C ALA A 46 5.64 -17.50 0.05
N TYR A 47 6.19 -17.99 -1.07
CA TYR A 47 5.64 -19.18 -1.77
C TYR A 47 5.48 -20.44 -0.90
N GLY A 48 6.08 -20.50 0.30
CA GLY A 48 5.93 -21.59 1.26
C GLY A 48 4.81 -21.44 2.31
N TYR A 49 4.04 -20.35 2.33
CA TYR A 49 2.99 -20.17 3.34
C TYR A 49 1.68 -20.86 2.95
N ARG A 50 1.35 -21.96 3.66
CA ARG A 50 0.07 -22.69 3.51
C ARG A 50 -1.15 -21.87 4.02
N SER A 51 -0.92 -20.92 4.93
CA SER A 51 -1.98 -20.14 5.61
C SER A 51 -1.86 -18.65 5.32
N PHE A 52 -2.98 -18.02 4.94
CA PHE A 52 -3.08 -16.56 4.77
C PHE A 52 -2.74 -15.80 6.07
N TRP A 53 -3.08 -16.37 7.22
CA TRP A 53 -2.75 -15.77 8.51
C TRP A 53 -1.24 -15.61 8.66
N ASN A 54 -0.45 -16.63 8.30
CA ASN A 54 1.01 -16.55 8.39
C ASN A 54 1.58 -15.51 7.41
N PHE A 55 0.98 -15.36 6.23
CA PHE A 55 1.33 -14.28 5.30
C PHE A 55 1.02 -12.88 5.88
N LYS A 56 -0.16 -12.70 6.49
CA LYS A 56 -0.55 -11.46 7.18
C LYS A 56 0.41 -11.14 8.33
N HIS A 57 0.75 -12.11 9.17
CA HIS A 57 1.71 -11.91 10.26
C HIS A 57 3.10 -11.53 9.72
N ARG A 58 3.58 -12.20 8.66
CA ARG A 58 4.85 -11.86 8.00
C ARG A 58 4.85 -10.42 7.48
N ILE A 59 3.73 -9.95 6.90
CA ILE A 59 3.57 -8.54 6.50
C ILE A 59 3.66 -7.63 7.72
N LEU A 60 2.85 -7.85 8.75
CA LEU A 60 2.81 -6.99 9.95
C LEU A 60 4.19 -6.88 10.62
N VAL A 61 4.90 -8.00 10.78
CA VAL A 61 6.28 -8.03 11.29
C VAL A 61 7.23 -7.25 10.38
N SER A 62 7.13 -7.42 9.06
CA SER A 62 8.01 -6.71 8.10
C SER A 62 7.81 -5.19 8.09
N PHE A 63 6.66 -4.70 8.56
CA PHE A 63 6.37 -3.28 8.74
C PHE A 63 6.54 -2.81 10.19
N ASN A 64 6.99 -3.68 11.11
CA ASN A 64 7.06 -3.42 12.55
C ASN A 64 5.70 -2.98 13.15
N LEU A 65 4.60 -3.45 12.57
CA LEU A 65 3.21 -3.18 12.97
C LEU A 65 2.64 -4.31 13.82
N THR A 66 3.49 -5.11 14.46
CA THR A 66 3.03 -6.15 15.38
C THR A 66 2.17 -5.50 16.45
N GLN A 67 0.94 -6.02 16.62
CA GLN A 67 0.10 -5.65 17.75
C GLN A 67 0.91 -5.95 19.00
N LYS A 68 1.32 -4.92 19.74
CA LYS A 68 1.65 -5.13 21.16
C LYS A 68 0.39 -5.78 21.72
N SER A 69 0.50 -6.96 22.31
CA SER A 69 -0.55 -7.43 23.19
C SER A 69 -0.68 -6.35 24.25
N THR A 70 -1.68 -5.47 24.12
CA THR A 70 -2.13 -4.67 25.25
C THR A 70 -2.31 -5.71 26.36
N PRO A 71 -1.69 -5.55 27.54
CA PRO A 71 -1.97 -6.45 28.64
C PRO A 71 -3.46 -6.26 28.92
N ALA A 72 -4.27 -7.20 28.42
CA ALA A 72 -5.62 -7.34 28.86
C ALA A 72 -5.48 -7.62 30.37
N ILE A 73 -5.97 -6.69 31.19
CA ILE A 73 -6.03 -6.77 32.67
C ILE A 73 -4.79 -6.21 33.40
N ALA A 74 -4.43 -4.93 33.22
CA ALA A 74 -3.51 -4.23 34.14
C ALA A 74 -4.09 -2.97 34.84
N ASP A 75 -5.24 -2.44 34.41
CA ASP A 75 -5.79 -1.18 34.94
C ASP A 75 -7.09 -1.35 35.77
N ARG A 76 -7.31 -2.52 36.39
CA ARG A 76 -8.46 -2.76 37.30
C ARG A 76 -8.06 -3.35 38.65
N ALA A 77 -6.95 -2.86 39.19
CA ALA A 77 -6.57 -3.08 40.59
C ALA A 77 -5.95 -1.77 41.12
N ALA A 78 -6.80 -0.77 41.34
CA ALA A 78 -6.54 0.43 42.13
C ALA A 78 -7.78 0.68 42.99
#